data_AF-A0A2N0Z300-F1
#
_entry.id   AF-A0A2N0Z300-F1
#
_cell.length_a   1.000
_cell.length_b   1.000
_cell.length_c   1.000
_cell.angle_alpha   90.00
_cell.angle_beta   90.00
_cell.angle_gamma   90.00
#
_symmetry.space_group_name_H-M   'P 1'
#
loop_
_entity.id
_entity.type
_entity.pdbx_description
1 polymer ?
#
loop_
_entity_poly.entity_id
_entity_poly.type
_entity_poly.pdbx_seq_one_letter_code
_entity_poly.pdbx_strand_id
1 'polypeptide(L)' 'MNIADKERYKEQLIDLLLNNGIYKKGTFHLFELSVTELEEAWGNLGEKQA' A
#
# COMPACT_ATOMS: atom_id res chain seq x y z
N MET A 1 1.59 -7.06 -17.65
CA MET A 1 2.49 -6.34 -16.72
C MET A 1 3.69 -7.22 -16.47
N ASN A 2 4.91 -6.71 -16.61
CA ASN A 2 6.12 -7.47 -16.29
C ASN A 2 6.27 -7.61 -14.76
N ILE A 3 6.94 -8.65 -14.27
CA ILE A 3 7.18 -8.85 -12.83
C ILE A 3 7.90 -7.64 -12.24
N ALA A 4 8.87 -7.07 -12.98
CA ALA A 4 9.59 -5.86 -12.56
C ALA A 4 8.67 -4.64 -12.38
N ASP A 5 7.64 -4.49 -13.22
CA ASP A 5 6.68 -3.37 -13.09
C ASP A 5 5.82 -3.54 -11.84
N LYS A 6 5.47 -4.79 -11.50
CA LYS A 6 4.63 -5.12 -10.35
C LYS A 6 5.35 -4.88 -9.02
N GLU A 7 6.62 -5.25 -8.93
CA GLU A 7 7.44 -4.97 -7.73
C GLU A 7 7.64 -3.46 -7.54
N ARG A 8 7.95 -2.73 -8.62
CA ARG A 8 8.08 -1.27 -8.56
C ARG A 8 6.79 -0.58 -8.10
N TYR A 9 5.64 -1.03 -8.61
CA TYR A 9 4.35 -0.50 -8.19
C TYR A 9 4.05 -0.81 -6.72
N LYS A 10 4.42 -2.00 -6.24
CA LYS A 10 4.30 -2.37 -4.83
C LYS A 10 5.10 -1.42 -3.94
N GLU A 11 6.36 -1.17 -4.28
CA GLU A 11 7.23 -0.25 -3.54
C GLU A 11 6.65 1.16 -3.47
N GLN A 12 6.13 1.67 -4.60
CA GLN A 12 5.47 2.98 -4.66
C GLN A 12 4.26 3.09 -3.72
N LEU A 13 3.43 2.04 -3.63
CA LEU A 13 2.29 1.99 -2.71
C LEU A 13 2.75 2.00 -1.25
N ILE A 14 3.81 1.26 -0.93
CA ILE A 14 4.37 1.23 0.42
C ILE A 14 4.88 2.62 0.81
N ASP A 15 5.66 3.28 -0.06
CA ASP A 15 6.17 4.63 0.19
C ASP A 15 5.04 5.65 0.39
N LEU A 16 3.98 5.57 -0.43
CA LEU A 16 2.80 6.42 -0.28
C LEU A 16 2.12 6.23 1.07
N LEU A 17 1.91 4.98 1.48
CA LEU A 17 1.28 4.65 2.76
C LEU A 17 2.14 5.13 3.95
N LEU A 18 3.46 4.90 3.90
CA LEU A 18 4.40 5.38 4.91
C LEU A 18 4.39 6.91 5.03
N ASN A 19 4.40 7.62 3.89
CA ASN A 19 4.34 9.09 3.85
C ASN A 19 3.03 9.64 4.42
N ASN A 20 1.95 8.86 4.39
CA ASN A 20 0.66 9.20 5.00
C ASN A 20 0.52 8.68 6.45
N GLY A 21 1.61 8.21 7.06
CA GLY A 21 1.64 7.75 8.45
C GLY A 21 1.04 6.35 8.67
N ILE A 22 0.81 5.58 7.60
CA ILE A 22 0.39 4.18 7.70
C ILE A 22 1.62 3.29 7.64
N TYR A 23 1.83 2.52 8.70
CA TYR A 23 2.97 1.59 8.81
C TYR A 23 2.55 0.12 8.80
N LYS A 24 1.25 -0.16 8.97
CA LYS A 24 0.68 -1.51 9.07
C LYS A 24 -0.81 -1.53 8.70
N LYS A 25 -1.29 -2.68 8.22
CA LYS A 25 -2.72 -2.98 8.03
C LYS A 25 -3.08 -4.12 8.99
N GLY A 26 -3.87 -3.81 10.03
CA GLY A 26 -4.14 -4.78 11.11
C GLY A 26 -2.85 -5.16 11.84
N THR A 27 -2.48 -6.44 11.76
CA THR A 27 -1.26 -7.01 12.36
C THR A 27 -0.08 -7.12 11.39
N PHE A 28 -0.30 -6.87 10.09
CA PHE A 28 0.71 -7.06 9.05
C PHE A 28 1.44 -5.75 8.71
N HIS A 29 2.75 -5.83 8.58
CA HIS A 29 3.57 -4.75 8.03
C HIS A 29 3.32 -4.59 6.53
N LEU A 30 3.51 -3.39 6.00
CA LEU A 30 3.22 -3.10 4.58
C LEU A 30 3.97 -4.01 3.60
N PHE A 31 5.19 -4.41 3.92
CA PHE A 31 6.01 -5.29 3.07
C PHE A 31 5.44 -6.71 2.96
N GLU A 32 4.69 -7.15 3.98
CA GLU A 32 4.03 -8.45 4.04
C GLU A 32 2.74 -8.49 3.22
N LEU A 33 2.20 -7.31 2.86
CA LEU A 33 0.97 -7.19 2.10
C LEU A 33 1.20 -7.44 0.60
N SER A 34 0.18 -7.99 -0.05
CA SER A 34 0.08 -8.01 -1.50
C SER A 34 -0.22 -6.62 -2.07
N VAL A 35 0.00 -6.45 -3.38
CA VAL A 35 -0.34 -5.19 -4.09
C VAL A 35 -1.80 -4.82 -3.86
N THR A 36 -2.73 -5.77 -4.01
CA THR A 36 -4.17 -5.54 -3.81
C THR A 36 -4.49 -5.07 -2.39
N GLU A 37 -3.84 -5.66 -1.38
CA GLU A 37 -4.07 -5.24 0.01
C GLU A 37 -3.54 -3.84 0.32
N LEU A 38 -2.46 -3.43 -0.35
CA LEU A 38 -1.91 -2.07 -0.28
C LEU A 38 -2.83 -1.07 -1.00
N GLU A 39 -3.38 -1.44 -2.15
CA GLU A 39 -4.38 -0.64 -2.88
C GLU A 39 -5.63 -0.42 -2.03
N GLU A 40 -6.14 -1.45 -1.36
CA GLU A 40 -7.26 -1.32 -0.41
C GLU A 40 -6.91 -0.40 0.75
N ALA A 41 -5.71 -0.51 1.32
CA ALA A 41 -5.26 0.37 2.41
C ALA A 41 -5.19 1.83 1.95
N TRP A 42 -4.77 2.06 0.71
CA TRP A 42 -4.74 3.37 0.09
C TRP A 42 -6.14 3.92 -0.23
N GLY A 43 -7.02 3.10 -0.81
CA GLY A 43 -8.41 3.48 -1.13
C GLY A 43 -9.19 3.89 0.12
N ASN A 44 -9.04 3.13 1.21
CA ASN A 44 -9.64 3.46 2.51
C ASN A 44 -9.13 4.79 3.10
N LEU A 45 -7.96 5.28 2.67
CA LEU A 45 -7.45 6.60 3.08
C LEU A 45 -8.26 7.72 2.43
N GLY A 46 -8.62 7.57 1.15
CA GLY A 46 -9.42 8.52 0.39
C GLY A 46 -10.84 8.67 0.96
N GLU A 47 -11.43 7.58 1.45
CA GLU A 47 -12.76 7.61 2.09
C GLU A 47 -12.73 8.25 3.49
N LYS A 48 -11.60 8.21 4.20
CA LYS A 48 -11.46 8.82 5.54
C LYS A 48 -11.22 10.33 5.53
N GLN A 49 -10.85 10.91 4.37
CA GLN A 49 -10.64 12.35 4.21
C GLN A 49 -11.84 13.07 3.54
N ALA A 50 -12.90 12.34 3.19
CA ALA A 50 -14.13 12.86 2.58
C ALA A 50 -15.22 13.21 3.61
#